data_AF-A0AAV2SBI8-F1
#
_entry.id   AF-A0AAV2SBI8-F1
#
_cell.length_a   1.000
_cell.length_b   1.000
_cell.length_c   1.000
_cell.angle_alpha   90.00
_cell.angle_beta   90.00
_cell.angle_gamma   90.00
#
_symmetry.space_group_name_H-M   'P 1'
#
loop_
_entity.id
_entity.type
_entity.pdbx_description
1 polymer ?
#
loop_
_entity_poly.entity_id
_entity_poly.type
_entity_poly.pdbx_seq_one_letter_code
_entity_poly.pdbx_strand_id
1 'polypeptide(L)'
;MLTDIIKCPEKPWQNSLVGSREKINALFYNGNFSDLTITFAGHDIEYKAHRLIMAVSSSIFEGMLFGPMANKSSQLELPVDNPEAFKILLGSCYEVEIEPSDIDVALEVYMLADKYFMEKLEKECAQHIGNLLNIENVNKVLEFATHYNFVSLKETCFKALKTKFQIDVINSTKILLVLQKDWCQELLKSDIKISNLVFQDSWRYPSEILCDDIVLEILSSNCCRNPGLRKFSGCVSAKVVNNICLAFNEILGDNSQLRLSFTNHQQAREVISVLYDKQFTQYLSVHLQCNMIPTDLLIHLPVKQLICPPDLFISDVDNHGIEWVVSAARSLMPDESLFDLIFFPKCKLTFSGLKLLIARLAEVNVEYFAILVCSPDLPSHKDDEIIEWANLNFPKVNASHAIQLFDRNDDI
;
A
#
# COMPACT_ATOMS: atom_id res chain seq x y z
N MET A 1 -55.89 5.81 43.88
CA MET A 1 -55.07 4.62 43.52
C MET A 1 -54.06 4.91 42.42
N LEU A 2 -54.42 5.40 41.22
CA LEU A 2 -53.42 5.77 40.19
C LEU A 2 -52.65 7.09 40.50
N THR A 3 -53.26 8.00 41.24
CA THR A 3 -52.69 9.33 41.57
C THR A 3 -51.58 9.28 42.62
N ASP A 4 -51.51 8.22 43.42
CA ASP A 4 -50.51 8.09 44.49
C ASP A 4 -49.19 7.49 44.00
N ILE A 5 -49.18 6.86 42.82
CA ILE A 5 -47.98 6.26 42.19
C ILE A 5 -47.06 7.35 41.59
N ILE A 6 -47.58 8.56 41.34
CA ILE A 6 -46.88 9.65 40.63
C ILE A 6 -46.34 10.71 41.62
N LYS A 7 -46.04 10.34 42.87
CA LYS A 7 -45.39 11.25 43.85
C LYS A 7 -43.86 11.18 43.84
N CYS A 8 -43.25 10.88 42.69
CA CYS A 8 -41.80 11.07 42.52
C CYS A 8 -41.52 12.53 42.12
N PRO A 9 -40.66 13.26 42.84
CA PRO A 9 -40.34 14.66 42.55
C PRO A 9 -39.53 14.84 41.26
N GLU A 10 -38.88 13.77 40.77
CA GLU A 10 -38.19 13.75 39.49
C GLU A 10 -39.13 13.28 38.37
N LYS A 11 -39.03 13.94 37.20
CA LYS A 11 -39.80 13.55 36.01
C LYS A 11 -39.43 12.09 35.64
N PRO A 12 -40.39 11.15 35.54
CA PRO A 12 -40.12 9.76 35.21
C PRO A 12 -39.33 9.65 33.91
N TRP A 13 -38.32 8.78 33.86
CA TRP A 13 -37.42 8.63 32.70
C TRP A 13 -38.20 8.36 31.40
N GLN A 14 -39.33 7.65 31.47
CA GLN A 14 -40.20 7.37 30.33
C GLN A 14 -40.81 8.64 29.71
N ASN A 15 -41.05 9.68 30.51
CA ASN A 15 -41.63 10.95 30.07
C ASN A 15 -40.56 11.94 29.61
N SER A 16 -39.28 11.61 29.80
CA SER A 16 -38.13 12.41 29.36
C SER A 16 -37.62 11.99 27.97
N LEU A 17 -38.12 10.89 27.41
CA LEU A 17 -37.74 10.32 26.12
C LEU A 17 -38.94 10.29 25.17
N VAL A 18 -38.71 10.60 23.89
CA VAL A 18 -39.77 10.81 22.90
C VAL A 18 -40.05 9.53 22.13
N GLY A 19 -39.00 8.85 21.67
CA GLY A 19 -39.11 7.67 20.81
C GLY A 19 -39.14 6.33 21.56
N SER A 20 -39.79 5.32 20.97
CA SER A 20 -39.73 3.94 21.50
C SER A 20 -38.30 3.39 21.53
N ARG A 21 -37.47 3.71 20.51
CA ARG A 21 -36.04 3.39 20.47
C ARG A 21 -35.31 3.94 21.68
N GLU A 22 -35.39 5.25 21.93
CA GLU A 22 -34.73 5.91 23.07
C GLU A 22 -35.13 5.27 24.41
N LYS A 23 -36.42 4.90 24.55
CA LYS A 23 -36.91 4.22 25.76
C LYS A 23 -36.31 2.82 25.91
N ILE A 24 -36.17 2.06 24.82
CA ILE A 24 -35.47 0.76 24.82
C ILE A 24 -33.99 0.97 25.14
N ASN A 25 -33.29 1.89 24.47
CA ASN A 25 -31.89 2.22 24.76
C ASN A 25 -31.67 2.54 26.25
N ALA A 26 -32.58 3.29 26.88
CA ALA A 26 -32.45 3.65 28.29
C ALA A 26 -32.49 2.43 29.24
N LEU A 27 -33.20 1.35 28.88
CA LEU A 27 -33.27 0.12 29.66
C LEU A 27 -31.92 -0.60 29.76
N PHE A 28 -31.06 -0.45 28.75
CA PHE A 28 -29.69 -0.99 28.78
C PHE A 28 -28.86 -0.35 29.91
N TYR A 29 -28.97 0.97 30.10
CA TYR A 29 -28.16 1.70 31.07
C TYR A 29 -28.69 1.63 32.49
N ASN A 30 -30.02 1.67 32.66
CA ASN A 30 -30.62 1.73 34.00
C ASN A 30 -30.99 0.36 34.57
N GLY A 31 -31.08 -0.70 33.75
CA GLY A 31 -31.46 -2.05 34.18
C GLY A 31 -32.87 -2.17 34.76
N ASN A 32 -33.71 -1.13 34.62
CA ASN A 32 -35.06 -1.13 35.17
C ASN A 32 -35.88 -2.25 34.53
N PHE A 33 -36.55 -3.06 35.36
CA PHE A 33 -37.36 -4.21 34.94
C PHE A 33 -36.57 -5.40 34.37
N SER A 34 -35.24 -5.45 34.57
CA SER A 34 -34.44 -6.62 34.18
C SER A 34 -34.93 -7.88 34.90
N ASP A 35 -35.17 -8.94 34.15
CA ASP A 35 -35.59 -10.26 34.62
C ASP A 35 -34.48 -11.32 34.46
N LEU A 36 -33.28 -10.87 34.05
CA LEU A 36 -32.11 -11.70 33.84
C LEU A 36 -30.85 -10.96 34.30
N THR A 37 -29.93 -11.69 34.92
CA THR A 37 -28.55 -11.26 35.16
C THR A 37 -27.61 -12.20 34.41
N ILE A 38 -26.80 -11.65 33.53
CA ILE A 38 -25.80 -12.36 32.73
C ILE A 38 -24.47 -12.32 33.47
N THR A 39 -23.82 -13.46 33.56
CA THR A 39 -22.54 -13.67 34.25
C THR A 39 -21.57 -14.42 33.32
N PHE A 40 -20.28 -14.32 33.59
CA PHE A 40 -19.23 -14.93 32.76
C PHE A 40 -18.28 -15.73 33.63
N ALA A 41 -17.97 -16.95 33.22
CA ALA A 41 -17.09 -17.84 33.96
C ALA A 41 -15.72 -17.17 34.19
N GLY A 42 -15.29 -17.04 35.45
CA GLY A 42 -13.99 -16.45 35.78
C GLY A 42 -13.94 -14.92 35.79
N HIS A 43 -15.06 -14.22 35.61
CA HIS A 43 -15.14 -12.76 35.71
C HIS A 43 -16.13 -12.32 36.79
N ASP A 44 -15.77 -11.29 37.56
CA ASP A 44 -16.65 -10.65 38.56
C ASP A 44 -17.48 -9.50 37.94
N ILE A 45 -17.91 -9.70 36.69
CA ILE A 45 -18.70 -8.74 35.91
C ILE A 45 -20.07 -9.35 35.64
N GLU A 46 -21.12 -8.59 35.92
CA GLU A 46 -22.50 -8.98 35.61
C GLU A 46 -23.22 -7.90 34.80
N TYR A 47 -24.12 -8.33 33.91
CA TYR A 47 -25.00 -7.44 33.16
C TYR A 47 -26.46 -7.73 33.43
N LYS A 48 -27.22 -6.70 33.80
CA LYS A 48 -28.69 -6.78 33.87
C LYS A 48 -29.26 -6.75 32.46
N ALA A 49 -30.18 -7.67 32.17
CA ALA A 49 -30.77 -7.81 30.85
C ALA A 49 -32.26 -8.19 30.93
N HIS A 50 -32.93 -8.07 29.79
CA HIS A 50 -34.34 -8.39 29.62
C HIS A 50 -34.48 -9.55 28.64
N ARG A 51 -35.07 -10.65 29.10
CA ARG A 51 -35.21 -11.88 28.30
C ARG A 51 -35.91 -11.62 26.98
N LEU A 52 -36.99 -10.85 27.02
CA LEU A 52 -37.78 -10.51 25.84
C LEU A 52 -36.97 -9.73 24.81
N ILE A 53 -36.19 -8.74 25.23
CA ILE A 53 -35.40 -7.91 24.31
C ILE A 53 -34.33 -8.77 23.63
N MET A 54 -33.60 -9.59 24.39
CA MET A 54 -32.62 -10.52 23.83
C MET A 54 -33.25 -11.50 22.84
N ALA A 55 -34.39 -12.11 23.20
CA ALA A 55 -35.08 -13.07 22.35
C ALA A 55 -35.62 -12.45 21.05
N VAL A 56 -36.11 -11.21 21.09
CA VAL A 56 -36.53 -10.47 19.89
C VAL A 56 -35.34 -10.18 18.97
N SER A 57 -34.15 -9.96 19.53
CA SER A 57 -32.94 -9.65 18.75
C SER A 57 -32.24 -10.87 18.15
N SER A 58 -32.48 -12.09 18.66
CA SER A 58 -31.78 -13.30 18.22
C SER A 58 -32.63 -14.55 18.47
N SER A 59 -32.77 -15.37 17.43
CA SER A 59 -33.42 -16.69 17.52
C SER A 59 -32.69 -17.67 18.46
N ILE A 60 -31.37 -17.51 18.64
CA ILE A 60 -30.59 -18.30 19.60
C ILE A 60 -30.94 -17.89 21.02
N PHE A 61 -31.06 -16.60 21.29
CA PHE A 61 -31.55 -16.13 22.59
C PHE A 61 -32.99 -16.55 22.84
N GLU A 62 -33.88 -16.50 21.84
CA GLU A 62 -35.23 -17.03 21.97
C GLU A 62 -35.23 -18.51 22.37
N GLY A 63 -34.47 -19.35 21.65
CA GLY A 63 -34.34 -20.77 21.95
C GLY A 63 -33.78 -21.03 23.36
N MET A 64 -32.76 -20.27 23.77
CA MET A 64 -32.12 -20.42 25.07
C MET A 64 -32.98 -19.94 26.25
N LEU A 65 -33.81 -18.90 26.03
CA LEU A 65 -34.55 -18.23 27.11
C LEU A 65 -36.03 -18.61 27.18
N PHE A 66 -36.63 -19.06 26.08
CA PHE A 66 -38.05 -19.41 25.97
C PHE A 66 -38.32 -20.78 25.33
N GLY A 67 -37.28 -21.43 24.77
CA GLY A 67 -37.43 -22.75 24.17
C GLY A 67 -37.72 -23.89 25.17
N PRO A 68 -37.89 -25.13 24.68
CA PRO A 68 -38.26 -26.29 25.52
C PRO A 68 -37.26 -26.59 26.65
N MET A 69 -35.98 -26.24 26.45
CA MET A 69 -34.90 -26.39 27.42
C MET A 69 -34.47 -25.06 28.04
N ALA A 70 -35.37 -24.06 28.03
CA ALA A 70 -35.06 -22.72 28.48
C ALA A 70 -34.57 -22.66 29.92
N ASN A 71 -33.56 -21.84 30.16
CA ASN A 71 -33.10 -21.55 31.50
C ASN A 71 -34.13 -20.67 32.23
N LYS A 72 -34.73 -21.20 33.31
CA LYS A 72 -35.70 -20.49 34.16
C LYS A 72 -35.07 -19.70 35.31
N SER A 73 -33.77 -19.80 35.52
CA SER A 73 -33.02 -19.07 36.55
C SER A 73 -32.98 -17.57 36.25
N SER A 74 -33.03 -16.71 37.27
CA SER A 74 -32.79 -15.27 37.11
C SER A 74 -31.32 -14.95 36.77
N GLN A 75 -30.43 -15.95 36.81
CA GLN A 75 -29.03 -15.86 36.41
C GLN A 75 -28.73 -16.78 35.23
N LEU A 76 -28.01 -16.25 34.25
CA LEU A 76 -27.50 -16.98 33.09
C LEU A 76 -25.99 -16.78 32.99
N GLU A 77 -25.25 -17.86 33.19
CA GLU A 77 -23.81 -17.88 32.93
C GLU A 77 -23.58 -18.20 31.45
N LEU A 78 -22.82 -17.35 30.74
CA LEU A 78 -22.50 -17.54 29.33
C LEU A 78 -21.05 -17.99 29.16
N PRO A 79 -20.78 -18.96 28.25
CA PRO A 79 -19.42 -19.35 27.88
C PRO A 79 -18.86 -18.33 26.88
N VAL A 80 -18.57 -17.13 27.38
CA VAL A 80 -17.97 -16.02 26.62
C VAL A 80 -16.82 -15.49 27.46
N ASP A 81 -15.61 -15.50 26.89
CA ASP A 81 -14.38 -15.16 27.61
C ASP A 81 -14.13 -13.65 27.70
N ASN A 82 -14.81 -12.86 26.87
CA ASN A 82 -14.71 -11.39 26.89
C ASN A 82 -16.05 -10.72 27.19
N PRO A 83 -16.26 -10.28 28.45
CA PRO A 83 -17.45 -9.54 28.85
C PRO A 83 -17.66 -8.23 28.09
N GLU A 84 -16.61 -7.59 27.56
CA GLU A 84 -16.72 -6.36 26.78
C GLU A 84 -17.36 -6.64 25.41
N ALA A 85 -16.88 -7.66 24.69
CA ALA A 85 -17.46 -8.07 23.42
C ALA A 85 -18.95 -8.44 23.59
N PHE A 86 -19.30 -9.14 24.68
CA PHE A 86 -20.70 -9.42 24.97
C PHE A 86 -21.52 -8.17 25.30
N LYS A 87 -20.94 -7.18 25.98
CA LYS A 87 -21.63 -5.91 26.28
C LYS A 87 -22.01 -5.17 25.00
N ILE A 88 -21.14 -5.19 23.99
CA ILE A 88 -21.41 -4.58 22.67
C ILE A 88 -22.56 -5.32 21.98
N LEU A 89 -22.53 -6.66 21.98
CA LEU A 89 -23.62 -7.47 21.46
C LEU A 89 -24.94 -7.18 22.18
N LEU A 90 -24.91 -7.12 23.52
CA LEU A 90 -26.07 -6.78 24.33
C LEU A 90 -26.56 -5.37 23.99
N GLY A 91 -25.68 -4.39 23.86
CA GLY A 91 -26.01 -3.03 23.43
C GLY A 91 -26.78 -3.01 22.10
N SER A 92 -26.34 -3.82 21.13
CA SER A 92 -27.04 -3.98 19.85
C SER A 92 -28.48 -4.49 20.01
N CYS A 93 -28.78 -5.35 21.00
CA CYS A 93 -30.16 -5.78 21.28
C CYS A 93 -31.06 -4.62 21.72
N TYR A 94 -30.48 -3.59 22.34
CA TYR A 94 -31.18 -2.37 22.78
C TYR A 94 -30.98 -1.20 21.80
N GLU A 95 -30.51 -1.44 20.58
CA GLU A 95 -30.20 -0.40 19.59
C GLU A 95 -29.23 0.71 20.11
N VAL A 96 -28.33 0.32 21.02
CA VAL A 96 -27.24 1.13 21.55
C VAL A 96 -25.96 0.79 20.78
N GLU A 97 -25.35 1.81 20.18
CA GLU A 97 -24.08 1.71 19.49
C GLU A 97 -22.93 1.83 20.51
N ILE A 98 -22.07 0.82 20.57
CA ILE A 98 -20.89 0.78 21.42
C ILE A 98 -19.73 0.36 20.51
N GLU A 99 -18.72 1.22 20.41
CA GLU A 99 -17.54 0.92 19.61
C GLU A 99 -16.61 -0.06 20.37
N PRO A 100 -16.06 -1.09 19.69
CA PRO A 100 -14.99 -1.91 20.24
C PRO A 100 -13.78 -1.06 20.64
N SER A 101 -13.13 -1.40 21.76
CA SER A 101 -11.93 -0.69 22.21
C SER A 101 -10.71 -0.91 21.31
N ASP A 102 -10.61 -2.09 20.71
CA ASP A 102 -9.56 -2.44 19.76
C ASP A 102 -10.01 -3.49 18.72
N ILE A 103 -9.06 -3.90 17.88
CA ILE A 103 -9.31 -4.89 16.82
C ILE A 103 -9.67 -6.27 17.37
N ASP A 104 -9.16 -6.66 18.53
CA ASP A 104 -9.38 -7.99 19.11
C ASP A 104 -10.79 -8.08 19.68
N VAL A 105 -11.23 -7.03 20.38
CA VAL A 105 -12.62 -6.91 20.80
C VAL A 105 -13.56 -6.90 19.58
N ALA A 106 -13.20 -6.21 18.49
CA ALA A 106 -14.01 -6.20 17.28
C ALA A 106 -14.13 -7.60 16.64
N LEU A 107 -13.03 -8.37 16.58
CA LEU A 107 -13.06 -9.75 16.08
C LEU A 107 -13.95 -10.66 16.94
N GLU A 108 -13.90 -10.52 18.25
CA GLU A 108 -14.74 -11.28 19.17
C GLU A 108 -16.21 -10.88 19.09
N VAL A 109 -16.53 -9.59 18.95
CA VAL A 109 -17.89 -9.11 18.69
C VAL A 109 -18.43 -9.73 17.39
N TYR A 110 -17.62 -9.79 16.34
CA TYR A 110 -18.01 -10.43 15.09
C TYR A 110 -18.34 -11.92 15.28
N MET A 111 -17.50 -12.67 16.00
CA MET A 111 -17.76 -14.07 16.33
C MET A 111 -19.06 -14.26 17.13
N LEU A 112 -19.31 -13.38 18.10
CA LEU A 112 -20.54 -13.44 18.88
C LEU A 112 -21.76 -13.11 18.01
N ALA A 113 -21.66 -12.13 17.12
CA ALA A 113 -22.73 -11.76 16.21
C ALA A 113 -23.12 -12.94 15.29
N ASP A 114 -22.14 -13.65 14.74
CA ASP A 114 -22.36 -14.89 13.96
C ASP A 114 -23.00 -15.98 14.85
N LYS A 115 -22.41 -16.28 16.01
CA LYS A 115 -22.90 -17.31 16.95
C LYS A 115 -24.35 -17.10 17.38
N TYR A 116 -24.76 -15.85 17.57
CA TYR A 116 -26.12 -15.48 17.98
C TYR A 116 -27.00 -15.03 16.79
N PHE A 117 -26.56 -15.22 15.54
CA PHE A 117 -27.34 -14.91 14.33
C PHE A 117 -27.84 -13.45 14.29
N MET A 118 -26.98 -12.51 14.67
CA MET A 118 -27.25 -11.07 14.67
C MET A 118 -26.63 -10.39 13.45
N GLU A 119 -27.22 -10.62 12.26
CA GLU A 119 -26.66 -10.17 10.96
C GLU A 119 -26.38 -8.66 10.87
N LYS A 120 -27.21 -7.82 11.52
CA LYS A 120 -27.00 -6.38 11.53
C LYS A 120 -25.68 -6.02 12.23
N LEU A 121 -25.47 -6.57 13.42
CA LEU A 121 -24.26 -6.36 14.20
C LEU A 121 -23.04 -6.95 13.48
N GLU A 122 -23.18 -8.13 12.86
CA GLU A 122 -22.13 -8.75 12.06
C GLU A 122 -21.64 -7.81 10.96
N LYS A 123 -22.56 -7.20 10.19
CA LYS A 123 -22.22 -6.25 9.11
C LYS A 123 -21.58 -4.97 9.62
N GLU A 124 -22.13 -4.37 10.67
CA GLU A 124 -21.59 -3.17 11.30
C GLU A 124 -20.16 -3.42 11.83
N CYS A 125 -19.95 -4.57 12.47
CA CYS A 125 -18.66 -4.98 13.00
C CYS A 125 -17.63 -5.27 11.89
N ALA A 126 -18.02 -5.96 10.80
CA ALA A 126 -17.14 -6.17 9.65
C ALA A 126 -16.67 -4.84 9.04
N GLN A 127 -17.58 -3.87 8.91
CA GLN A 127 -17.23 -2.55 8.41
C GLN A 127 -16.26 -1.83 9.36
N HIS A 128 -16.49 -1.91 10.67
CA HIS A 128 -15.60 -1.34 11.67
C HIS A 128 -14.20 -1.98 11.63
N ILE A 129 -14.11 -3.31 11.55
CA ILE A 129 -12.85 -4.06 11.36
C ILE A 129 -12.14 -3.56 10.09
N GLY A 130 -12.86 -3.44 8.97
CA GLY A 130 -12.32 -2.88 7.72
C GLY A 130 -11.74 -1.47 7.89
N ASN A 131 -12.39 -0.62 8.69
CA ASN A 131 -11.93 0.72 9.01
C ASN A 131 -10.72 0.76 9.96
N LEU A 132 -10.50 -0.26 10.78
CA LEU A 132 -9.33 -0.40 11.65
C LEU A 132 -8.14 -1.12 10.98
N LEU A 133 -8.35 -1.78 9.84
CA LEU A 133 -7.28 -2.48 9.13
C LEU A 133 -6.09 -1.57 8.78
N ASN A 134 -4.89 -2.04 9.08
CA ASN A 134 -3.62 -1.41 8.78
C ASN A 134 -2.55 -2.49 8.49
N ILE A 135 -1.32 -2.07 8.19
CA ILE A 135 -0.22 -2.97 7.81
C ILE A 135 0.16 -3.93 8.96
N GLU A 136 -0.02 -3.52 10.21
CA GLU A 136 0.38 -4.29 11.39
C GLU A 136 -0.63 -5.38 11.74
N ASN A 137 -1.94 -5.13 11.54
CA ASN A 137 -3.00 -6.03 11.96
C ASN A 137 -3.60 -6.89 10.83
N VAL A 138 -3.35 -6.57 9.56
CA VAL A 138 -4.02 -7.22 8.41
C VAL A 138 -3.89 -8.74 8.41
N ASN A 139 -2.69 -9.26 8.72
CA ASN A 139 -2.43 -10.69 8.71
C ASN A 139 -3.23 -11.41 9.80
N LYS A 140 -3.26 -10.84 11.01
CA LYS A 140 -4.04 -11.37 12.14
C LYS A 140 -5.52 -11.47 11.80
N VAL A 141 -6.08 -10.42 11.21
CA VAL A 141 -7.50 -10.36 10.85
C VAL A 141 -7.85 -11.36 9.73
N LEU A 142 -7.00 -11.47 8.70
CA LEU A 142 -7.21 -12.44 7.62
C LEU A 142 -7.05 -13.89 8.08
N GLU A 143 -6.09 -14.15 8.98
CA GLU A 143 -5.91 -15.45 9.63
C GLU A 143 -7.15 -15.82 10.42
N PHE A 144 -7.65 -14.90 11.25
CA PHE A 144 -8.87 -15.07 12.02
C PHE A 144 -10.07 -15.39 11.11
N ALA A 145 -10.32 -14.56 10.10
CA ALA A 145 -11.42 -14.77 9.17
C ALA A 145 -11.32 -16.11 8.44
N THR A 146 -10.10 -16.55 8.10
CA THR A 146 -9.88 -17.84 7.44
C THR A 146 -10.05 -19.01 8.40
N HIS A 147 -9.52 -18.91 9.62
CA HIS A 147 -9.60 -19.96 10.65
C HIS A 147 -11.04 -20.30 11.02
N TYR A 148 -11.88 -19.28 11.18
CA TYR A 148 -13.30 -19.44 11.50
C TYR A 148 -14.21 -19.54 10.26
N ASN A 149 -13.65 -19.53 9.06
CA ASN A 149 -14.38 -19.59 7.78
C ASN A 149 -15.40 -18.44 7.58
N PHE A 150 -15.07 -17.24 8.05
CA PHE A 150 -15.85 -16.02 7.87
C PHE A 150 -15.57 -15.37 6.51
N VAL A 151 -16.24 -15.90 5.48
CA VAL A 151 -16.08 -15.44 4.09
C VAL A 151 -16.43 -13.96 3.92
N SER A 152 -17.54 -13.51 4.51
CA SER A 152 -18.01 -12.11 4.46
C SER A 152 -17.02 -11.13 5.10
N LEU A 153 -16.42 -11.50 6.24
CA LEU A 153 -15.37 -10.70 6.88
C LEU A 153 -14.12 -10.62 5.98
N LYS A 154 -13.69 -11.75 5.42
CA LYS A 154 -12.52 -11.80 4.53
C LYS A 154 -12.71 -10.93 3.28
N GLU A 155 -13.89 -11.00 2.65
CA GLU A 155 -14.25 -10.15 1.52
C GLU A 155 -14.23 -8.66 1.90
N THR A 156 -14.75 -8.32 3.08
CA THR A 156 -14.73 -6.95 3.61
C THR A 156 -13.30 -6.47 3.82
N CYS A 157 -12.43 -7.34 4.34
CA CYS A 157 -11.01 -7.04 4.51
C CYS A 157 -10.35 -6.76 3.15
N PHE A 158 -10.51 -7.63 2.16
CA PHE A 158 -9.95 -7.40 0.83
C PHE A 158 -10.48 -6.13 0.17
N LYS A 159 -11.77 -5.82 0.32
CA LYS A 159 -12.35 -4.55 -0.15
C LYS A 159 -11.70 -3.34 0.53
N ALA A 160 -11.56 -3.39 1.86
CA ALA A 160 -10.91 -2.33 2.62
C ALA A 160 -9.43 -2.14 2.21
N LEU A 161 -8.70 -3.22 1.96
CA LEU A 161 -7.33 -3.16 1.47
C LEU A 161 -7.23 -2.45 0.12
N LYS A 162 -8.12 -2.80 -0.83
CA LYS A 162 -8.17 -2.12 -2.14
C LYS A 162 -8.42 -0.63 -2.01
N THR A 163 -9.40 -0.24 -1.18
CA THR A 163 -9.77 1.17 -0.98
C THR A 163 -8.69 1.96 -0.24
N LYS A 164 -8.17 1.44 0.88
CA LYS A 164 -7.22 2.17 1.73
C LYS A 164 -5.83 2.29 1.12
N PHE A 165 -5.32 1.22 0.52
CA PHE A 165 -3.99 1.20 -0.07
C PHE A 165 -3.99 1.62 -1.54
N GLN A 166 -5.14 2.08 -2.06
CA GLN A 166 -5.32 2.48 -3.46
C GLN A 166 -4.68 1.46 -4.41
N ILE A 167 -4.98 0.17 -4.22
CA ILE A 167 -4.32 -0.89 -4.99
C ILE A 167 -4.65 -0.77 -6.49
N ASP A 168 -5.71 -0.04 -6.84
CA ASP A 168 -6.09 0.29 -8.22
C ASP A 168 -5.21 1.42 -8.85
N VAL A 169 -4.50 2.21 -8.02
CA VAL A 169 -3.57 3.28 -8.40
C VAL A 169 -2.35 3.21 -7.46
N ILE A 170 -1.49 2.22 -7.69
CA ILE A 170 -0.41 1.88 -6.75
C ILE A 170 0.64 2.99 -6.69
N ASN A 171 0.54 3.79 -5.62
CA ASN A 171 1.66 4.53 -5.06
C ASN A 171 2.26 3.81 -3.82
N SER A 172 1.69 2.68 -3.38
CA SER A 172 2.24 1.91 -2.26
C SER A 172 1.99 0.39 -2.40
N THR A 173 3.07 -0.37 -2.60
CA THR A 173 3.06 -1.85 -2.57
C THR A 173 3.36 -2.42 -1.18
N LYS A 174 3.49 -1.57 -0.15
CA LYS A 174 3.86 -1.99 1.22
C LYS A 174 2.97 -3.09 1.77
N ILE A 175 1.68 -3.07 1.45
CA ILE A 175 0.76 -4.08 1.92
C ILE A 175 1.06 -5.47 1.33
N LEU A 176 1.48 -5.56 0.06
CA LEU A 176 1.86 -6.81 -0.60
C LEU A 176 3.15 -7.40 -0.03
N LEU A 177 3.99 -6.57 0.59
CA LEU A 177 5.22 -7.00 1.26
C LEU A 177 4.96 -7.64 2.63
N VAL A 178 3.91 -7.19 3.33
CA VAL A 178 3.61 -7.64 4.68
C VAL A 178 2.60 -8.77 4.70
N LEU A 179 1.70 -8.82 3.72
CA LEU A 179 0.73 -9.90 3.59
C LEU A 179 1.40 -11.28 3.45
N GLN A 180 0.86 -12.28 4.14
CA GLN A 180 1.28 -13.67 3.90
C GLN A 180 0.96 -14.09 2.45
N LYS A 181 1.77 -15.03 1.94
CA LYS A 181 1.77 -15.47 0.54
C LYS A 181 0.38 -15.86 0.02
N ASP A 182 -0.38 -16.64 0.79
CA ASP A 182 -1.69 -17.14 0.37
C ASP A 182 -2.70 -16.00 0.17
N TRP A 183 -2.68 -15.00 1.05
CA TRP A 183 -3.56 -13.83 0.94
C TRP A 183 -3.12 -12.87 -0.15
N CYS A 184 -1.81 -12.72 -0.38
CA CYS A 184 -1.30 -12.03 -1.56
C CYS A 184 -1.84 -12.67 -2.84
N GLN A 185 -1.75 -14.00 -2.97
CA GLN A 185 -2.27 -14.73 -4.12
C GLN A 185 -3.76 -14.51 -4.32
N GLU A 186 -4.54 -14.61 -3.26
CA GLU A 186 -5.99 -14.48 -3.34
C GLU A 186 -6.42 -13.04 -3.65
N LEU A 187 -5.76 -12.06 -3.03
CA LEU A 187 -5.95 -10.65 -3.33
C LEU A 187 -5.63 -10.37 -4.80
N LEU A 188 -4.52 -10.88 -5.32
CA LEU A 188 -4.11 -10.70 -6.72
C LEU A 188 -5.01 -11.44 -7.72
N LYS A 189 -5.64 -12.55 -7.31
CA LYS A 189 -6.64 -13.28 -8.12
C LYS A 189 -7.98 -12.56 -8.16
N SER A 190 -8.31 -11.79 -7.13
CA SER A 190 -9.47 -10.89 -7.16
C SER A 190 -9.23 -9.81 -8.20
N ASP A 191 -10.24 -9.37 -8.97
CA ASP A 191 -10.12 -8.46 -10.13
C ASP A 191 -9.51 -7.08 -9.79
N ILE A 192 -8.22 -7.03 -9.48
CA ILE A 192 -7.45 -5.82 -9.17
C ILE A 192 -6.74 -5.42 -10.46
N LYS A 193 -6.93 -4.17 -10.89
CA LYS A 193 -6.21 -3.62 -12.03
C LYS A 193 -4.94 -2.92 -11.56
N ILE A 194 -3.80 -3.58 -11.72
CA ILE A 194 -2.52 -2.97 -11.37
C ILE A 194 -1.99 -2.16 -12.57
N SER A 195 -2.13 -0.84 -12.50
CA SER A 195 -1.64 0.08 -13.54
C SER A 195 -0.18 0.50 -13.35
N ASN A 196 0.29 0.56 -12.10
CA ASN A 196 1.67 0.85 -11.75
C ASN A 196 2.11 -0.15 -10.68
N LEU A 197 3.38 -0.52 -10.64
CA LEU A 197 3.91 -1.44 -9.64
C LEU A 197 5.20 -0.83 -9.09
N VAL A 198 5.11 -0.23 -7.91
CA VAL A 198 6.22 0.53 -7.30
C VAL A 198 6.63 -0.14 -5.99
N PHE A 199 7.77 -0.79 -5.99
CA PHE A 199 8.25 -1.68 -4.92
C PHE A 199 9.15 -1.03 -3.88
N GLN A 200 9.34 0.28 -3.95
CA GLN A 200 10.17 1.03 -3.03
C GLN A 200 9.61 2.43 -2.85
N ASP A 201 9.64 2.93 -1.61
CA ASP A 201 9.23 4.29 -1.29
C ASP A 201 10.16 5.32 -1.94
N SER A 202 11.43 4.95 -2.09
CA SER A 202 12.43 5.80 -2.71
C SER A 202 13.27 5.01 -3.69
N TRP A 203 13.18 5.37 -4.95
CA TRP A 203 14.14 4.94 -5.97
C TRP A 203 15.56 5.43 -5.69
N ARG A 204 15.69 6.50 -4.88
CA ARG A 204 16.97 7.10 -4.47
C ARG A 204 17.72 6.23 -3.45
N TYR A 205 17.00 5.46 -2.62
CA TYR A 205 17.56 4.59 -1.59
C TYR A 205 16.94 3.20 -1.67
N PRO A 206 17.37 2.36 -2.64
CA PRO A 206 16.92 0.99 -2.71
C PRO A 206 17.47 0.24 -1.48
N SER A 207 16.65 0.09 -0.45
CA SER A 207 17.05 -0.54 0.81
C SER A 207 16.78 -2.05 0.81
N GLU A 208 15.81 -2.53 0.03
CA GLU A 208 15.36 -3.92 0.02
C GLU A 208 15.11 -4.41 -1.40
N ILE A 209 15.66 -5.58 -1.73
CA ILE A 209 15.30 -6.34 -2.94
C ILE A 209 13.97 -7.01 -2.64
N LEU A 210 12.96 -6.79 -3.48
CA LEU A 210 11.67 -7.46 -3.26
C LEU A 210 11.84 -8.97 -3.36
N CYS A 211 11.06 -9.72 -2.58
CA CYS A 211 11.00 -11.17 -2.70
C CYS A 211 10.56 -11.55 -4.13
N ASP A 212 11.44 -12.27 -4.84
CA ASP A 212 11.19 -12.75 -6.21
C ASP A 212 9.83 -13.44 -6.33
N ASP A 213 9.47 -14.27 -5.34
CA ASP A 213 8.23 -15.04 -5.37
C ASP A 213 7.01 -14.14 -5.45
N ILE A 214 6.97 -13.03 -4.70
CA ILE A 214 5.86 -12.07 -4.70
C ILE A 214 5.79 -11.35 -6.05
N VAL A 215 6.92 -10.92 -6.61
CA VAL A 215 6.91 -10.28 -7.93
C VAL A 215 6.39 -11.24 -8.99
N LEU A 216 6.86 -12.49 -8.97
CA LEU A 216 6.44 -13.51 -9.94
C LEU A 216 4.97 -13.91 -9.77
N GLU A 217 4.47 -13.93 -8.54
CA GLU A 217 3.04 -14.08 -8.20
C GLU A 217 2.21 -12.97 -8.85
N ILE A 218 2.65 -11.73 -8.71
CA ILE A 218 2.00 -10.55 -9.30
C ILE A 218 2.04 -10.67 -10.81
N LEU A 219 3.21 -10.92 -11.40
CA LEU A 219 3.35 -11.02 -12.85
C LEU A 219 2.45 -12.14 -13.41
N SER A 220 2.53 -13.35 -12.86
CA SER A 220 1.74 -14.52 -13.31
C SER A 220 0.23 -14.33 -13.15
N SER A 221 -0.22 -13.73 -12.04
CA SER A 221 -1.64 -13.48 -11.79
C SER A 221 -2.20 -12.36 -12.69
N ASN A 222 -1.34 -11.46 -13.16
CA ASN A 222 -1.73 -10.29 -13.96
C ASN A 222 -1.51 -10.43 -15.48
N CYS A 223 -0.69 -11.39 -15.95
CA CYS A 223 -0.40 -11.63 -17.38
C CYS A 223 -1.63 -11.73 -18.28
N CYS A 224 -2.73 -12.31 -17.81
CA CYS A 224 -3.89 -12.57 -18.65
C CYS A 224 -5.10 -11.66 -18.36
N ARG A 225 -5.09 -10.90 -17.25
CA ARG A 225 -6.29 -10.21 -16.74
C ARG A 225 -6.21 -8.68 -16.77
N ASN A 226 -5.03 -8.09 -16.95
CA ASN A 226 -4.84 -6.64 -17.05
C ASN A 226 -3.81 -6.26 -18.12
N PRO A 227 -4.19 -6.22 -19.41
CA PRO A 227 -3.37 -5.55 -20.40
C PRO A 227 -3.31 -4.05 -20.03
N GLY A 228 -2.13 -3.57 -19.62
CA GLY A 228 -1.94 -2.14 -19.33
C GLY A 228 -1.23 -1.79 -18.03
N LEU A 229 -0.38 -2.66 -17.48
CA LEU A 229 0.63 -2.21 -16.53
C LEU A 229 1.50 -1.17 -17.26
N ARG A 230 1.46 0.10 -16.84
CA ARG A 230 2.15 1.21 -17.51
C ARG A 230 3.52 1.50 -16.91
N LYS A 231 3.74 1.11 -15.64
CA LYS A 231 4.98 1.40 -14.93
C LYS A 231 5.35 0.25 -14.01
N PHE A 232 6.56 -0.27 -14.15
CA PHE A 232 7.19 -1.18 -13.20
C PHE A 232 8.41 -0.48 -12.61
N SER A 233 8.46 -0.28 -11.30
CA SER A 233 9.50 0.50 -10.64
C SER A 233 10.00 -0.17 -9.36
N GLY A 234 11.29 -0.46 -9.24
CA GLY A 234 11.82 -1.07 -8.01
C GLY A 234 13.21 -1.66 -8.11
N CYS A 235 13.65 -2.23 -6.99
CA CYS A 235 14.85 -3.05 -6.89
C CYS A 235 14.48 -4.54 -7.00
N VAL A 236 14.97 -5.22 -8.05
CA VAL A 236 14.61 -6.61 -8.37
C VAL A 236 15.83 -7.45 -8.78
N SER A 237 15.71 -8.77 -8.70
CA SER A 237 16.76 -9.70 -9.15
C SER A 237 16.78 -9.85 -10.68
N ALA A 238 17.88 -10.38 -11.22
CA ALA A 238 17.99 -10.73 -12.64
C ALA A 238 16.97 -11.80 -13.07
N LYS A 239 16.60 -12.71 -12.16
CA LYS A 239 15.56 -13.73 -12.39
C LYS A 239 14.21 -13.07 -12.66
N VAL A 240 13.82 -12.09 -11.85
CA VAL A 240 12.59 -11.33 -12.04
C VAL A 240 12.61 -10.56 -13.34
N VAL A 241 13.72 -9.87 -13.66
CA VAL A 241 13.84 -9.13 -14.93
C VAL A 241 13.74 -10.05 -16.14
N ASN A 242 14.32 -11.24 -16.09
CA ASN A 242 14.19 -12.22 -17.17
C ASN A 242 12.72 -12.58 -17.42
N ASN A 243 11.94 -12.78 -16.36
CA ASN A 243 10.52 -13.09 -16.47
C ASN A 243 9.70 -11.89 -16.96
N ILE A 244 10.05 -10.67 -16.53
CA ILE A 244 9.46 -9.44 -17.07
C ILE A 244 9.70 -9.33 -18.58
N CYS A 245 10.92 -9.61 -19.04
CA CYS A 245 11.25 -9.56 -20.47
C CYS A 245 10.48 -10.61 -21.27
N LEU A 246 10.33 -11.83 -20.74
CA LEU A 246 9.57 -12.90 -21.40
C LEU A 246 8.08 -12.56 -21.52
N ALA A 247 7.52 -11.96 -20.48
CA ALA A 247 6.11 -11.62 -20.42
C ALA A 247 5.82 -10.16 -20.82
N PHE A 248 6.81 -9.45 -21.39
CA PHE A 248 6.75 -8.00 -21.52
C PHE A 248 5.54 -7.56 -22.34
N ASN A 249 5.38 -8.09 -23.56
CA ASN A 249 4.27 -7.69 -24.43
C ASN A 249 2.89 -8.18 -23.94
N GLU A 250 2.85 -9.19 -23.07
CA GLU A 250 1.61 -9.72 -22.51
C GLU A 250 1.16 -8.93 -21.25
N ILE A 251 2.12 -8.47 -20.43
CA ILE A 251 1.87 -7.76 -19.17
C ILE A 251 1.92 -6.24 -19.34
N LEU A 252 3.00 -5.75 -19.96
CA LEU A 252 3.37 -4.35 -20.10
C LEU A 252 2.93 -3.90 -21.50
N GLY A 253 1.84 -3.14 -21.57
CA GLY A 253 1.30 -2.68 -22.85
C GLY A 253 2.25 -1.72 -23.59
N ASP A 254 1.84 -1.25 -24.77
CA ASP A 254 2.60 -0.25 -25.53
C ASP A 254 2.87 1.01 -24.67
N ASN A 255 4.10 1.53 -24.73
CA ASN A 255 4.59 2.69 -23.95
C ASN A 255 4.75 2.46 -22.43
N SER A 256 4.92 1.21 -22.00
CA SER A 256 5.19 0.91 -20.60
C SER A 256 6.61 1.29 -20.19
N GLN A 257 6.77 1.78 -18.96
CA GLN A 257 8.04 2.22 -18.40
C GLN A 257 8.60 1.20 -17.40
N LEU A 258 9.82 0.72 -17.63
CA LEU A 258 10.58 -0.08 -16.68
C LEU A 258 11.62 0.81 -15.98
N ARG A 259 11.45 1.04 -14.67
CA ARG A 259 12.35 1.85 -13.84
C ARG A 259 13.07 0.98 -12.81
N LEU A 260 14.37 0.80 -12.97
CA LEU A 260 15.16 -0.11 -12.14
C LEU A 260 16.14 0.67 -11.29
N SER A 261 16.29 0.25 -10.04
CA SER A 261 17.32 0.73 -9.11
C SER A 261 18.07 -0.45 -8.53
N PHE A 262 19.34 -0.26 -8.22
CA PHE A 262 20.21 -1.34 -7.78
C PHE A 262 20.79 -1.08 -6.39
N THR A 263 20.75 -2.11 -5.54
CA THR A 263 21.39 -2.08 -4.21
C THR A 263 22.89 -2.26 -4.32
N ASN A 264 23.38 -2.96 -5.34
CA ASN A 264 24.81 -3.21 -5.54
C ASN A 264 25.23 -3.48 -6.99
N HIS A 265 26.54 -3.45 -7.21
CA HIS A 265 27.18 -3.67 -8.50
C HIS A 265 26.84 -5.01 -9.17
N GLN A 266 26.85 -6.09 -8.38
CA GLN A 266 26.63 -7.43 -8.89
C GLN A 266 25.21 -7.55 -9.42
N GLN A 267 24.23 -7.06 -8.65
CA GLN A 267 22.83 -6.99 -9.06
C GLN A 267 22.66 -6.19 -10.35
N ALA A 268 23.26 -4.98 -10.42
CA ALA A 268 23.18 -4.14 -11.61
C ALA A 268 23.71 -4.88 -12.85
N ARG A 269 24.87 -5.54 -12.74
CA ARG A 269 25.49 -6.30 -13.83
C ARG A 269 24.62 -7.47 -14.30
N GLU A 270 24.11 -8.28 -13.38
CA GLU A 270 23.28 -9.44 -13.71
C GLU A 270 21.98 -9.01 -14.40
N VAL A 271 21.30 -7.98 -13.89
CA VAL A 271 20.05 -7.47 -14.47
C VAL A 271 20.29 -6.87 -15.85
N ILE A 272 21.34 -6.07 -16.01
CA ILE A 272 21.72 -5.45 -17.27
C ILE A 272 22.03 -6.52 -18.34
N SER A 273 22.76 -7.57 -17.97
CA SER A 273 23.07 -8.69 -18.89
C SER A 273 21.80 -9.38 -19.40
N VAL A 274 20.80 -9.54 -18.55
CA VAL A 274 19.52 -10.12 -18.95
C VAL A 274 18.78 -9.22 -19.95
N LEU A 275 18.74 -7.91 -19.72
CA LEU A 275 18.12 -6.96 -20.65
C LEU A 275 18.81 -6.96 -22.02
N TYR A 276 20.15 -7.07 -22.02
CA TYR A 276 20.96 -7.25 -23.22
C TYR A 276 20.55 -8.51 -23.99
N ASP A 277 20.59 -9.67 -23.31
CA ASP A 277 20.38 -10.97 -23.95
C ASP A 277 18.96 -11.08 -24.54
N LYS A 278 18.01 -10.35 -23.96
CA LYS A 278 16.62 -10.30 -24.38
C LYS A 278 16.30 -9.21 -25.40
N GLN A 279 17.28 -8.38 -25.78
CA GLN A 279 17.09 -7.27 -26.72
C GLN A 279 15.91 -6.35 -26.33
N PHE A 280 15.90 -5.89 -25.08
CA PHE A 280 14.82 -5.04 -24.56
C PHE A 280 14.70 -3.71 -25.33
N THR A 281 13.52 -3.39 -25.87
CA THR A 281 13.29 -2.25 -26.80
C THR A 281 12.35 -1.15 -26.27
N GLN A 282 11.96 -1.22 -25.00
CA GLN A 282 10.93 -0.35 -24.41
C GLN A 282 11.52 0.66 -23.41
N TYR A 283 10.74 1.65 -22.97
CA TYR A 283 11.26 2.73 -22.13
C TYR A 283 11.90 2.20 -20.83
N LEU A 284 13.20 2.45 -20.70
CA LEU A 284 14.04 2.00 -19.60
C LEU A 284 14.62 3.21 -18.86
N SER A 285 14.41 3.24 -17.55
CA SER A 285 15.06 4.17 -16.64
C SER A 285 15.91 3.37 -15.67
N VAL A 286 17.18 3.72 -15.58
CA VAL A 286 18.14 3.07 -14.67
C VAL A 286 18.66 4.09 -13.67
N HIS A 287 18.56 3.75 -12.39
CA HIS A 287 19.12 4.52 -11.29
C HIS A 287 20.33 3.82 -10.67
N LEU A 288 21.45 4.53 -10.63
CA LEU A 288 22.73 4.07 -10.07
C LEU A 288 23.23 5.07 -9.02
N GLN A 289 23.65 4.56 -7.85
CA GLN A 289 24.30 5.38 -6.83
C GLN A 289 25.80 5.50 -7.13
N CYS A 290 26.39 6.69 -6.96
CA CYS A 290 27.77 6.94 -7.38
C CYS A 290 28.83 6.05 -6.70
N ASN A 291 28.59 5.65 -5.45
CA ASN A 291 29.43 4.74 -4.68
C ASN A 291 29.22 3.26 -5.06
N MET A 292 28.11 2.93 -5.72
CA MET A 292 27.78 1.60 -6.25
C MET A 292 28.09 1.50 -7.75
N ILE A 293 29.12 2.21 -8.18
CA ILE A 293 29.71 2.17 -9.51
C ILE A 293 31.09 1.46 -9.52
N PRO A 294 31.27 0.34 -10.23
CA PRO A 294 32.59 -0.17 -10.57
C PRO A 294 33.00 0.26 -12.00
N THR A 295 34.30 0.29 -12.27
CA THR A 295 34.85 0.49 -13.63
C THR A 295 34.41 -0.60 -14.63
N ASP A 296 33.95 -1.75 -14.14
CA ASP A 296 33.76 -2.97 -14.94
C ASP A 296 32.29 -3.23 -15.33
N LEU A 297 31.35 -2.34 -14.96
CA LEU A 297 29.93 -2.46 -15.34
C LEU A 297 29.69 -2.24 -16.86
N LEU A 298 30.74 -1.85 -17.59
CA LEU A 298 30.72 -1.25 -18.93
C LEU A 298 30.54 -2.23 -20.10
N ILE A 299 30.37 -3.53 -19.90
CA ILE A 299 30.68 -4.48 -20.99
C ILE A 299 29.45 -4.97 -21.81
N HIS A 300 28.21 -4.83 -21.35
CA HIS A 300 27.09 -5.49 -22.07
C HIS A 300 25.78 -4.70 -22.11
N LEU A 301 25.71 -3.58 -22.85
CA LEU A 301 24.45 -2.95 -23.28
C LEU A 301 24.55 -2.30 -24.68
N PRO A 302 23.98 -2.88 -25.73
CA PRO A 302 23.61 -2.21 -26.95
C PRO A 302 22.11 -2.06 -26.86
N VAL A 303 21.71 -0.90 -26.37
CA VAL A 303 20.35 -0.39 -26.40
C VAL A 303 20.06 0.03 -27.85
N LYS A 304 20.26 -0.89 -28.81
CA LYS A 304 20.34 -0.59 -30.26
C LYS A 304 18.99 -0.39 -30.93
N GLN A 305 17.89 -0.61 -30.20
CA GLN A 305 16.54 -0.64 -30.76
C GLN A 305 15.48 -0.16 -29.77
N LEU A 306 15.80 0.78 -28.87
CA LEU A 306 14.71 1.43 -28.15
C LEU A 306 13.85 2.21 -29.15
N ILE A 307 12.53 1.99 -29.07
CA ILE A 307 11.55 2.74 -29.86
C ILE A 307 11.53 4.22 -29.42
N CYS A 308 11.98 4.51 -28.19
CA CYS A 308 12.06 5.84 -27.59
C CYS A 308 13.41 6.10 -26.91
N PRO A 309 13.95 7.32 -26.90
CA PRO A 309 15.17 7.66 -26.17
C PRO A 309 15.03 7.36 -24.66
N PRO A 310 16.03 6.73 -24.01
CA PRO A 310 15.97 6.37 -22.59
C PRO A 310 16.33 7.55 -21.68
N ASP A 311 16.02 7.39 -20.40
CA ASP A 311 16.44 8.32 -19.35
C ASP A 311 17.53 7.72 -18.46
N LEU A 312 18.55 8.51 -18.15
CA LEU A 312 19.67 8.15 -17.30
C LEU A 312 19.64 8.93 -15.99
N PHE A 313 19.55 8.23 -14.85
CA PHE A 313 19.52 8.83 -13.52
C PHE A 313 20.75 8.43 -12.71
N ILE A 314 21.59 9.39 -12.32
CA ILE A 314 22.81 9.11 -11.55
C ILE A 314 22.84 10.00 -10.31
N SER A 315 22.81 9.38 -9.14
CA SER A 315 22.82 10.08 -7.84
C SER A 315 24.19 10.07 -7.19
N ASP A 316 24.40 11.00 -6.26
CA ASP A 316 25.61 11.18 -5.44
C ASP A 316 26.89 11.46 -6.27
N VAL A 317 26.75 11.96 -7.50
CA VAL A 317 27.87 12.37 -8.37
C VAL A 317 28.55 13.62 -7.81
N ASP A 318 29.87 13.66 -7.80
CA ASP A 318 30.67 14.87 -7.60
C ASP A 318 31.54 15.16 -8.82
N ASN A 319 32.36 16.23 -8.77
CA ASN A 319 33.26 16.57 -9.87
C ASN A 319 34.25 15.43 -10.23
N HIS A 320 34.59 14.55 -9.30
CA HIS A 320 35.50 13.42 -9.55
C HIS A 320 34.80 12.27 -10.29
N GLY A 321 33.47 12.14 -10.14
CA GLY A 321 32.66 11.14 -10.81
C GLY A 321 32.36 11.39 -12.30
N ILE A 322 32.73 12.55 -12.86
CA ILE A 322 32.35 12.99 -14.21
C ILE A 322 32.83 12.03 -15.31
N GLU A 323 34.10 11.65 -15.30
CA GLU A 323 34.66 10.74 -16.33
C GLU A 323 33.92 9.41 -16.38
N TRP A 324 33.48 8.95 -15.21
CA TRP A 324 32.69 7.75 -15.15
C TRP A 324 31.28 7.96 -15.71
N VAL A 325 30.60 9.07 -15.37
CA VAL A 325 29.27 9.40 -15.93
C VAL A 325 29.31 9.35 -17.46
N VAL A 326 30.35 9.94 -18.04
CA VAL A 326 30.58 9.96 -19.48
C VAL A 326 30.79 8.54 -20.02
N SER A 327 31.60 7.74 -19.32
CA SER A 327 31.81 6.33 -19.66
C SER A 327 30.52 5.51 -19.60
N ALA A 328 29.69 5.74 -18.59
CA ALA A 328 28.42 5.05 -18.41
C ALA A 328 27.41 5.45 -19.48
N ALA A 329 27.27 6.74 -19.77
CA ALA A 329 26.40 7.23 -20.83
C ALA A 329 26.81 6.67 -22.20
N ARG A 330 28.12 6.64 -22.50
CA ARG A 330 28.64 6.05 -23.73
C ARG A 330 28.47 4.54 -23.81
N SER A 331 28.59 3.82 -22.69
CA SER A 331 28.36 2.37 -22.67
C SER A 331 26.88 2.01 -22.77
N LEU A 332 25.98 2.85 -22.24
CA LEU A 332 24.54 2.68 -22.39
C LEU A 332 24.08 2.94 -23.83
N MET A 333 24.75 3.89 -24.50
CA MET A 333 24.45 4.35 -25.85
C MET A 333 25.75 4.37 -26.68
N PRO A 334 26.20 3.20 -27.20
CA PRO A 334 27.49 3.09 -27.89
C PRO A 334 27.52 3.67 -29.31
N ASP A 335 26.36 3.93 -29.93
CA ASP A 335 26.21 4.58 -31.23
C ASP A 335 25.81 6.07 -31.05
N GLU A 336 25.69 6.86 -32.12
CA GLU A 336 25.20 8.26 -32.11
C GLU A 336 23.71 8.35 -31.72
N SER A 337 23.37 7.90 -30.53
CA SER A 337 22.00 7.77 -30.05
C SER A 337 21.72 8.75 -28.89
N LEU A 338 20.48 9.22 -28.84
CA LEU A 338 20.02 10.35 -28.03
C LEU A 338 19.36 9.88 -26.72
N PHE A 339 19.76 10.46 -25.58
CA PHE A 339 19.00 10.36 -24.33
C PHE A 339 17.85 11.38 -24.31
N ASP A 340 16.72 11.03 -23.69
CA ASP A 340 15.63 12.01 -23.47
C ASP A 340 15.97 12.90 -22.28
N LEU A 341 16.38 12.27 -21.19
CA LEU A 341 16.83 12.97 -19.99
C LEU A 341 18.07 12.34 -19.38
N ILE A 342 19.05 13.17 -19.03
CA ILE A 342 20.10 12.83 -18.07
C ILE A 342 19.85 13.62 -16.78
N PHE A 343 19.48 12.94 -15.70
CA PHE A 343 19.14 13.57 -14.43
C PHE A 343 20.13 13.24 -13.32
N PHE A 344 20.59 14.28 -12.64
CA PHE A 344 21.42 14.21 -11.44
C PHE A 344 20.62 14.68 -10.20
N PRO A 345 19.77 13.83 -9.60
CA PRO A 345 18.82 14.21 -8.56
C PRO A 345 19.44 14.61 -7.22
N LYS A 346 20.71 14.28 -6.97
CA LYS A 346 21.40 14.56 -5.71
C LYS A 346 22.91 14.52 -5.96
N CYS A 347 23.46 15.53 -6.60
CA CYS A 347 24.90 15.60 -6.87
C CYS A 347 25.56 16.72 -6.04
N LYS A 348 26.88 16.74 -6.07
CA LYS A 348 27.76 17.81 -5.58
C LYS A 348 28.57 18.38 -6.74
N LEU A 349 27.96 18.39 -7.94
CA LEU A 349 28.58 19.00 -9.10
C LEU A 349 28.63 20.50 -8.87
N THR A 350 29.81 21.04 -9.10
CA THR A 350 30.03 22.50 -9.17
C THR A 350 29.72 23.01 -10.57
N PHE A 351 29.66 24.33 -10.73
CA PHE A 351 29.57 24.98 -12.05
C PHE A 351 30.68 24.53 -13.03
N SER A 352 31.93 24.47 -12.57
CA SER A 352 33.04 23.93 -13.35
C SER A 352 32.89 22.45 -13.66
N GLY A 353 32.33 21.68 -12.73
CA GLY A 353 32.07 20.26 -12.91
C GLY A 353 31.01 20.01 -13.98
N LEU A 354 29.90 20.74 -13.95
CA LEU A 354 28.84 20.61 -14.96
C LEU A 354 29.35 21.00 -16.36
N LYS A 355 30.15 22.08 -16.46
CA LYS A 355 30.82 22.46 -17.72
C LYS A 355 31.72 21.34 -18.24
N LEU A 356 32.54 20.77 -17.36
CA LEU A 356 33.42 19.64 -17.71
C LEU A 356 32.60 18.43 -18.16
N LEU A 357 31.52 18.09 -17.47
CA LEU A 357 30.62 17.00 -17.84
C LEU A 357 30.04 17.20 -19.25
N ILE A 358 29.47 18.36 -19.53
CA ILE A 358 28.89 18.68 -20.84
C ILE A 358 29.95 18.58 -21.95
N ALA A 359 31.14 19.14 -21.70
CA ALA A 359 32.26 19.06 -22.64
C ALA A 359 32.65 17.61 -22.93
N ARG A 360 32.76 16.79 -21.89
CA ARG A 360 33.16 15.39 -22.03
C ARG A 360 32.08 14.54 -22.70
N LEU A 361 30.79 14.77 -22.41
CA LEU A 361 29.67 14.14 -23.13
C LEU A 361 29.70 14.49 -24.63
N ALA A 362 29.96 15.75 -24.97
CA ALA A 362 30.09 16.20 -26.35
C ALA A 362 31.30 15.57 -27.06
N GLU A 363 32.46 15.47 -26.39
CA GLU A 363 33.66 14.82 -26.93
C GLU A 363 33.46 13.33 -27.23
N VAL A 364 32.56 12.67 -26.50
CA VAL A 364 32.21 11.27 -26.74
C VAL A 364 31.00 11.06 -27.65
N ASN A 365 30.44 12.13 -28.24
CA ASN A 365 29.23 12.10 -29.06
C ASN A 365 28.02 11.49 -28.35
N VAL A 366 27.87 11.73 -27.04
CA VAL A 366 26.62 11.39 -26.34
C VAL A 366 25.65 12.56 -26.51
N GLU A 367 24.57 12.33 -27.23
CA GLU A 367 23.50 13.32 -27.40
C GLU A 367 22.43 13.17 -26.31
N TYR A 368 21.80 14.28 -25.93
CA TYR A 368 20.70 14.32 -24.97
C TYR A 368 19.71 15.46 -25.30
N PHE A 369 18.43 15.29 -24.97
CA PHE A 369 17.43 16.35 -25.06
C PHE A 369 17.51 17.30 -23.86
N ALA A 370 17.62 16.78 -22.64
CA ALA A 370 17.70 17.57 -21.41
C ALA A 370 18.75 17.06 -20.41
N ILE A 371 19.35 17.98 -19.67
CA ILE A 371 20.12 17.69 -18.45
C ILE A 371 19.45 18.40 -17.28
N LEU A 372 19.04 17.62 -16.29
CA LEU A 372 18.51 18.16 -15.04
C LEU A 372 19.54 17.95 -13.93
N VAL A 373 19.80 18.96 -13.10
CA VAL A 373 20.80 18.87 -12.04
C VAL A 373 20.25 19.44 -10.74
N CYS A 374 20.29 18.65 -9.68
CA CYS A 374 20.00 19.11 -8.33
C CYS A 374 21.29 19.04 -7.50
N SER A 375 21.93 20.20 -7.29
CA SER A 375 23.18 20.36 -6.54
C SER A 375 23.14 21.61 -5.68
N PRO A 376 23.58 21.54 -4.40
CA PRO A 376 23.69 22.74 -3.56
C PRO A 376 24.69 23.78 -4.11
N ASP A 377 25.61 23.36 -4.98
CA ASP A 377 26.64 24.22 -5.57
C ASP A 377 26.23 24.80 -6.94
N LEU A 378 25.00 24.54 -7.40
CA LEU A 378 24.43 24.99 -8.67
C LEU A 378 23.02 25.57 -8.45
N PRO A 379 22.92 26.87 -8.10
CA PRO A 379 21.63 27.47 -7.85
C PRO A 379 20.83 27.69 -9.15
N SER A 380 19.50 27.57 -9.04
CA SER A 380 18.53 27.62 -10.15
C SER A 380 18.62 28.85 -11.06
N HIS A 381 19.02 30.01 -10.53
CA HIS A 381 19.17 31.25 -11.32
C HIS A 381 20.35 31.25 -12.30
N LYS A 382 21.16 30.18 -12.36
CA LYS A 382 22.32 30.07 -13.23
C LYS A 382 22.09 29.22 -14.48
N ASP A 383 20.87 28.77 -14.72
CA ASP A 383 20.49 27.99 -15.92
C ASP A 383 20.92 28.68 -17.21
N ASP A 384 20.56 29.96 -17.36
CA ASP A 384 20.87 30.76 -18.54
C ASP A 384 22.38 30.88 -18.78
N GLU A 385 23.19 31.05 -17.73
CA GLU A 385 24.65 31.16 -17.82
C GLU A 385 25.29 29.88 -18.38
N ILE A 386 24.76 28.72 -17.97
CA ILE A 386 25.24 27.42 -18.46
C ILE A 386 24.75 27.13 -19.87
N ILE A 387 23.48 27.44 -20.16
CA ILE A 387 22.88 27.25 -21.48
C ILE A 387 23.62 28.10 -22.53
N GLU A 388 23.85 29.39 -22.24
CA GLU A 388 24.61 30.27 -23.12
C GLU A 388 26.03 29.74 -23.37
N TRP A 389 26.72 29.32 -22.30
CA TRP A 389 28.05 28.74 -22.43
C TRP A 389 28.05 27.45 -23.26
N ALA A 390 27.10 26.54 -23.04
CA ALA A 390 26.99 25.28 -23.78
C ALA A 390 26.73 25.53 -25.26
N ASN A 391 25.80 26.42 -25.60
CA ASN A 391 25.46 26.78 -26.98
C ASN A 391 26.64 27.41 -27.73
N LEU A 392 27.46 28.22 -27.05
CA LEU A 392 28.65 28.83 -27.65
C LEU A 392 29.76 27.81 -27.96
N ASN A 393 29.95 26.81 -27.09
CA ASN A 393 31.09 25.89 -27.19
C ASN A 393 30.75 24.58 -27.92
N PHE A 394 29.48 24.15 -27.91
CA PHE A 394 29.04 22.85 -28.44
C PHE A 394 27.78 22.98 -29.34
N PRO A 395 27.84 23.69 -30.48
CA PRO A 395 26.67 24.00 -31.31
C PRO A 395 26.08 22.81 -32.08
N LYS A 396 26.77 21.67 -32.10
CA LYS A 396 26.32 20.44 -32.79
C LYS A 396 25.43 19.53 -31.94
N VAL A 397 25.41 19.73 -30.63
CA VAL A 397 24.49 19.03 -29.73
C VAL A 397 23.15 19.77 -29.86
N ASN A 398 22.40 19.47 -30.92
CA ASN A 398 21.39 20.37 -31.50
C ASN A 398 19.95 19.97 -31.15
N ALA A 399 19.73 19.44 -29.95
CA ALA A 399 18.43 19.51 -29.30
C ALA A 399 18.49 20.72 -28.38
N SER A 400 17.46 21.55 -28.36
CA SER A 400 17.31 22.67 -27.42
C SER A 400 17.74 22.25 -26.00
N HIS A 401 18.97 22.58 -25.60
CA HIS A 401 19.57 22.19 -24.32
C HIS A 401 18.72 22.74 -23.19
N ALA A 402 17.71 21.98 -22.76
CA ALA A 402 16.99 22.25 -21.54
C ALA A 402 17.91 21.79 -20.41
N ILE A 403 18.85 22.66 -20.03
CA ILE A 403 19.62 22.50 -18.81
C ILE A 403 18.84 23.22 -17.73
N GLN A 404 18.32 22.48 -16.76
CA GLN A 404 17.63 23.08 -15.62
C GLN A 404 18.33 22.69 -14.33
N LEU A 405 18.61 23.69 -13.50
CA LEU A 405 19.20 23.52 -12.19
C LEU A 405 18.11 23.69 -11.14
N PHE A 406 18.05 22.75 -10.22
CA PHE A 406 17.09 22.77 -9.11
C PHE A 406 17.83 23.05 -7.82
N ASP A 407 17.25 23.91 -6.99
CA ASP A 407 17.72 24.08 -5.63
C ASP A 407 17.30 22.86 -4.80
N ARG A 408 18.18 22.45 -3.88
CA ARG A 408 18.08 21.19 -3.10
C ARG A 408 16.79 21.04 -2.25
N ASN A 409 15.97 22.08 -2.19
CA ASN A 409 14.70 22.12 -1.45
C ASN A 409 13.48 21.77 -2.31
N ASP A 410 13.63 21.59 -3.62
CA ASP A 410 12.53 21.19 -4.49
C ASP A 410 12.39 19.66 -4.47
N ASP A 411 11.37 19.18 -3.75
CA ASP A 411 10.98 17.77 -3.70
C ASP A 411 10.44 17.31 -5.08
N ILE A 412 11.33 16.88 -5.99
CA ILE A 412 11.00 16.26 -7.29
C ILE A 412 11.23 14.74 -7.31
#